data_AF-A0A454JFQ3-F1
#
_entry.id   AF-A0A454JFQ3-F1
#
_cell.length_a   1.000
_cell.length_b   1.000
_cell.length_c   1.000
_cell.angle_alpha   90.00
_cell.angle_beta   90.00
_cell.angle_gamma   90.00
#
_symmetry.space_group_name_H-M   'P 1'
#
loop_
_entity.id
_entity.type
_entity.pdbx_description
1 polymer ?
#
loop_
_entity_poly.entity_id
_entity_poly.type
_entity_poly.pdbx_seq_one_letter_code
_entity_poly.pdbx_strand_id
1 'polypeptide(L)'
;MGGGGGEECCVSLPKKWQPGMMATIEWTKDPSPDTNPGGIKPPRYNPDGTTTPEVIKWHAIHKANYTHHSITMQVPPYQKVSSLVLIFLPCDKVYPLIDSAEHSRVLGHLPYGEGRAKEIIRRLGASPTCQP
;
A
#
# COMPACT_ATOMS: atom_id res chain seq x y z
N MET A 1 -7.00 -11.68 -6.97
CA MET A 1 -7.76 -10.83 -6.05
C MET A 1 -6.83 -9.72 -5.59
N GLY A 2 -7.15 -8.46 -5.86
CA GLY A 2 -6.33 -7.33 -5.41
C GLY A 2 -6.76 -6.94 -4.00
N GLY A 3 -5.88 -7.15 -3.01
CA GLY A 3 -6.11 -6.72 -1.63
C GLY A 3 -6.09 -5.19 -1.55
N GLY A 4 -7.26 -4.57 -1.70
CA GLY A 4 -7.47 -3.17 -1.37
C GLY A 4 -7.68 -3.01 0.12
N GLY A 5 -6.62 -3.18 0.91
CA GLY A 5 -6.60 -2.74 2.30
C GLY A 5 -6.42 -1.22 2.32
N GLY A 6 -7.52 -0.47 2.34
CA GLY A 6 -7.51 0.96 2.62
C GLY A 6 -7.92 1.18 4.06
N GLU A 7 -6.97 1.54 4.91
CA GLU A 7 -7.27 2.14 6.21
C GLU A 7 -7.47 3.66 6.02
N GLU A 8 -8.63 4.20 6.39
CA GLU A 8 -8.84 5.65 6.42
C GLU A 8 -8.20 6.20 7.71
N CYS A 9 -6.97 6.71 7.60
CA CYS A 9 -6.31 7.43 8.68
C CYS A 9 -6.51 8.95 8.50
N CYS A 10 -6.91 9.65 9.56
CA CYS A 10 -7.00 11.10 9.58
C CYS A 10 -5.61 11.70 9.81
N VAL A 11 -4.96 12.16 8.74
CA VAL A 11 -3.67 12.86 8.83
C VAL A 11 -3.89 14.37 8.79
N SER A 12 -3.34 15.09 9.77
CA SER A 12 -3.36 16.56 9.77
C SER A 12 -2.28 17.11 8.85
N LEU A 13 -2.68 17.57 7.66
CA LEU A 13 -1.78 18.25 6.73
C LEU A 13 -1.88 19.78 6.91
N PRO A 14 -0.76 20.51 6.81
CA PRO A 14 -0.79 21.97 6.79
C PRO A 14 -1.68 22.49 5.67
N LYS A 15 -2.43 23.58 5.94
CA LYS A 15 -3.34 24.18 4.96
C LYS A 15 -2.64 24.62 3.66
N LYS A 16 -1.37 25.01 3.76
CA LYS A 16 -0.53 25.41 2.64
C LYS A 16 0.75 24.59 2.66
N TRP A 17 1.12 24.06 1.51
CA TRP A 17 2.41 23.44 1.31
C TRP A 17 3.55 24.47 1.43
N GLN A 18 4.72 24.02 1.89
CA GLN A 18 5.94 24.81 1.96
C GLN A 18 7.14 24.01 1.43
N PRO A 19 8.11 24.67 0.74
CA PRO A 19 9.35 24.02 0.34
C PRO A 19 10.08 23.41 1.53
N GLY A 20 10.61 22.19 1.37
CA GLY A 20 11.37 21.50 2.41
C GLY A 20 10.51 20.73 3.42
N MET A 21 9.19 20.69 3.27
CA MET A 21 8.35 19.77 4.05
C MET A 21 8.77 18.32 3.81
N MET A 22 9.04 17.60 4.89
CA MET A 22 9.39 16.18 4.87
C MET A 22 8.29 15.36 5.54
N ALA A 23 8.07 14.14 5.03
CA ALA A 23 7.22 13.15 5.66
C ALA A 23 7.98 11.83 5.76
N THR A 24 7.79 11.13 6.88
CA THR A 24 8.18 9.73 7.02
C THR A 24 6.93 8.87 6.84
N ILE A 25 6.99 7.93 5.92
CA ILE A 25 5.93 6.97 5.65
C ILE A 25 6.46 5.61 6.06
N GLU A 26 5.75 4.95 6.97
CA GLU A 26 6.04 3.61 7.44
C GLU A 26 4.91 2.68 7.05
N TRP A 27 5.25 1.47 6.62
CA TRP A 27 4.25 0.47 6.30
C TRP A 27 4.77 -0.93 6.60
N THR A 28 3.82 -1.84 6.82
CA THR A 28 4.08 -3.26 6.98
C THR A 28 3.55 -3.98 5.75
N LYS A 29 4.37 -4.86 5.18
CA LYS A 29 4.06 -5.59 3.97
C LYS A 29 4.10 -7.08 4.26
N ASP A 30 3.00 -7.74 3.99
CA ASP A 30 2.94 -9.19 3.88
C ASP A 30 3.48 -9.62 2.50
N PRO A 31 4.65 -10.30 2.44
CA PRO A 31 5.25 -10.69 1.17
C PRO A 31 4.53 -11.89 0.52
N SER A 32 3.71 -12.63 1.25
CA SER A 32 3.09 -13.86 0.77
C SER A 32 1.70 -14.09 1.37
N PRO A 33 0.67 -13.30 0.99
CA PRO A 33 -0.62 -13.25 1.69
C PRO A 33 -1.37 -14.57 1.83
N ASP A 34 -1.15 -15.50 0.90
CA ASP A 34 -1.89 -16.77 0.85
C ASP A 34 -1.14 -17.93 1.51
N THR A 35 0.13 -17.75 1.91
CA THR A 35 1.01 -18.85 2.34
C THR A 35 2.07 -18.45 3.35
N ASN A 36 2.45 -19.39 4.21
CA ASN A 36 3.68 -19.33 5.00
C ASN A 36 4.93 -19.76 4.21
N PRO A 37 6.15 -19.53 4.74
CA PRO A 37 7.40 -19.92 4.11
C PRO A 37 7.39 -21.39 3.71
N GLY A 38 7.93 -21.69 2.54
CA GLY A 38 7.84 -23.01 1.93
C GLY A 38 6.49 -23.30 1.25
N GLY A 39 5.62 -22.30 1.07
CA GLY A 39 4.35 -22.45 0.34
C GLY A 39 3.23 -23.11 1.16
N ILE A 40 3.32 -23.05 2.49
CA ILE A 40 2.38 -23.72 3.38
C ILE A 40 1.08 -22.92 3.47
N LYS A 41 0.00 -23.45 2.89
CA LYS A 41 -1.34 -22.84 2.92
C LYS A 41 -1.94 -22.85 4.34
N PRO A 42 -2.89 -21.94 4.63
CA PRO A 42 -3.59 -21.95 5.91
C PRO A 42 -4.34 -23.28 6.10
N PRO A 43 -4.32 -23.85 7.32
CA PRO A 43 -5.16 -25.00 7.64
C PRO A 43 -6.64 -24.62 7.60
N ARG A 44 -7.51 -25.64 7.46
CA ARG A 44 -8.96 -25.41 7.49
C ARG A 44 -9.40 -25.02 8.90
N TYR A 45 -10.28 -24.03 8.98
CA TYR A 45 -10.99 -23.70 10.21
C TYR A 45 -11.98 -24.80 10.58
N ASN A 46 -12.32 -24.90 11.86
CA ASN A 46 -13.38 -25.82 12.28
C ASN A 46 -14.73 -25.38 11.70
N PRO A 47 -15.63 -26.32 11.34
CA PRO A 47 -16.95 -25.99 10.81
C PRO A 47 -17.82 -25.16 11.77
N ASP A 48 -17.55 -25.25 13.08
CA ASP A 48 -18.23 -24.50 14.13
C ASP A 48 -17.69 -23.07 14.34
N GLY A 49 -16.72 -22.64 13.53
CA GLY A 49 -16.08 -21.33 13.62
C GLY A 49 -14.99 -21.21 14.69
N THR A 50 -14.69 -22.28 15.43
CA THR A 50 -13.58 -22.27 16.38
C THR A 50 -12.23 -22.39 15.68
N THR A 51 -11.19 -21.87 16.34
CA THR A 51 -9.83 -21.83 15.79
C THR A 51 -9.00 -22.96 16.40
N THR A 52 -8.35 -23.78 15.57
CA THR A 52 -7.46 -24.85 16.08
C THR A 52 -6.08 -24.31 16.47
N PRO A 53 -5.32 -25.04 17.31
CA PRO A 53 -3.91 -24.71 17.58
C PRO A 53 -3.06 -24.57 16.32
N GLU A 54 -3.36 -25.35 15.26
CA GLU A 54 -2.66 -25.28 13.98
C GLU A 54 -2.94 -23.96 13.25
N VAL A 55 -4.20 -23.51 13.25
CA VAL A 55 -4.57 -22.20 12.68
C VAL A 55 -3.86 -21.07 13.44
N ILE A 56 -3.86 -21.12 14.78
CA ILE A 56 -3.17 -20.13 15.62
C ILE A 56 -1.67 -20.10 15.29
N LYS A 57 -1.03 -21.28 15.24
CA LYS A 57 0.40 -21.42 14.91
C LYS A 57 0.69 -20.92 13.50
N TRP A 58 -0.18 -21.21 12.53
CA TRP A 58 -0.03 -20.74 11.17
C TRP A 58 -0.04 -19.21 11.11
N HIS A 59 -0.99 -18.55 11.76
CA HIS A 59 -1.07 -17.07 11.82
C HIS A 59 0.13 -16.44 12.52
N ALA A 60 0.64 -17.07 13.58
CA ALA A 60 1.84 -16.60 14.27
C ALA A 60 3.07 -16.64 13.36
N ILE A 61 3.28 -17.74 12.64
CA ILE A 61 4.34 -17.87 11.63
C ILE A 61 4.12 -16.85 10.51
N HIS A 62 2.88 -16.68 10.04
CA HIS A 62 2.54 -15.79 8.95
C HIS A 62 2.90 -14.34 9.24
N LYS A 63 2.42 -13.83 10.38
CA LYS A 63 2.69 -12.49 10.87
C LYS A 63 4.19 -12.23 11.08
N ALA A 64 4.95 -13.25 11.48
CA ALA A 64 6.40 -13.13 11.65
C ALA A 64 7.17 -12.93 10.33
N ASN A 65 6.58 -13.21 9.17
CA ASN A 65 7.21 -12.96 7.86
C ASN A 65 6.92 -11.58 7.30
N TYR A 66 6.11 -10.77 8.00
CA TYR A 66 5.83 -9.42 7.56
C TYR A 66 7.12 -8.61 7.56
N THR A 67 7.26 -7.77 6.54
CA THR A 67 8.41 -6.88 6.38
C THR A 67 7.99 -5.47 6.74
N HIS A 68 8.85 -4.77 7.47
CA HIS A 68 8.64 -3.39 7.85
C HIS A 68 9.49 -2.48 6.96
N HIS A 69 8.86 -1.43 6.45
CA HIS A 69 9.47 -0.49 5.53
C HIS A 69 9.25 0.93 6.02
N SER A 70 10.21 1.79 5.76
CA SER A 70 10.14 3.22 6.09
C SER A 70 10.88 4.01 5.03
N ILE A 71 10.31 5.16 4.66
CA ILE A 71 10.97 6.12 3.79
C ILE A 71 10.66 7.54 4.27
N THR A 72 11.70 8.37 4.32
CA THR A 72 11.57 9.81 4.52
C THR A 72 11.74 10.50 3.18
N MET A 73 10.74 11.30 2.79
CA MET A 73 10.74 12.00 1.50
C MET A 73 10.18 13.40 1.60
N GLN A 74 10.48 14.22 0.60
CA GLN A 74 9.83 15.52 0.45
C GLN A 74 8.35 15.34 0.14
N VAL A 75 7.52 16.11 0.82
CA VAL A 75 6.08 16.17 0.54
C VAL A 75 5.89 16.87 -0.82
N PRO A 76 5.21 16.25 -1.79
CA PRO A 76 4.94 16.90 -3.07
C PRO A 76 4.15 18.20 -2.88
N PRO A 77 4.41 19.23 -3.70
CA PRO A 77 3.63 20.46 -3.66
C PRO A 77 2.13 20.19 -3.80
N TYR A 78 1.33 20.84 -2.97
CA TYR A 78 -0.12 20.81 -3.06
C TYR A 78 -0.74 22.19 -2.87
N GLN A 79 -1.77 22.48 -3.66
CA GLN A 79 -2.56 23.70 -3.57
C GLN A 79 -3.90 23.45 -2.89
N LYS A 80 -4.55 22.33 -3.23
CA LYS A 80 -5.84 21.92 -2.65
C LYS A 80 -5.78 20.47 -2.22
N VAL A 81 -5.84 20.23 -0.91
CA VAL A 81 -5.94 18.89 -0.35
C VAL A 81 -7.33 18.32 -0.65
N SER A 82 -7.37 17.09 -1.17
CA SER A 82 -8.61 16.30 -1.32
C SER A 82 -8.65 15.20 -0.27
N SER A 83 -7.77 14.22 -0.41
CA SER A 83 -7.50 13.10 0.48
C SER A 83 -6.03 12.72 0.36
N LEU A 84 -5.44 12.16 1.43
CA LEU A 84 -4.13 11.53 1.33
C LEU A 84 -4.32 10.10 0.80
N VAL A 85 -3.80 9.83 -0.40
CA VAL A 85 -3.77 8.48 -0.97
C VAL A 85 -2.32 8.07 -1.17
N LEU A 86 -1.90 6.99 -0.51
CA LEU A 86 -0.58 6.41 -0.72
C LEU A 86 -0.64 5.36 -1.82
N ILE A 87 0.13 5.58 -2.89
CA ILE A 87 0.31 4.59 -3.95
C ILE A 87 1.59 3.82 -3.68
N PHE A 88 1.47 2.58 -3.23
CA PHE A 88 2.61 1.67 -3.09
C PHE A 88 3.03 1.17 -4.48
N LEU A 89 4.26 1.49 -4.85
CA LEU A 89 4.88 1.17 -6.12
C LEU A 89 5.82 -0.03 -5.96
N PRO A 90 6.24 -0.67 -7.07
CA PRO A 90 7.29 -1.68 -7.03
C PRO A 90 8.55 -1.17 -6.30
N CYS A 91 9.31 -2.10 -5.71
CA CYS A 91 10.59 -1.84 -5.04
C CYS A 91 10.46 -0.98 -3.79
N ASP A 92 9.36 -1.15 -3.06
CA ASP A 92 9.12 -0.50 -1.78
C ASP A 92 9.21 1.04 -1.88
N LYS A 93 8.81 1.56 -3.05
CA LYS A 93 8.58 2.99 -3.29
C LYS A 93 7.13 3.33 -2.97
N VAL A 94 6.89 4.56 -2.56
CA VAL A 94 5.54 5.08 -2.33
C VAL A 94 5.41 6.46 -2.96
N TYR A 95 4.24 6.75 -3.51
CA TYR A 95 3.90 8.06 -4.03
C TYR A 95 2.67 8.61 -3.28
N PRO A 96 2.82 9.68 -2.48
CA PRO A 96 1.69 10.31 -1.81
C PRO A 96 0.94 11.24 -2.78
N LEU A 97 -0.32 10.93 -3.06
CA LEU A 97 -1.26 11.81 -3.74
C LEU A 97 -1.96 12.66 -2.68
N ILE A 98 -1.72 13.97 -2.72
CA ILE A 98 -2.28 14.95 -1.77
C ILE A 98 -3.12 15.99 -2.51
N ASP A 99 -2.56 16.53 -3.59
CA ASP A 99 -3.21 17.57 -4.38
C ASP A 99 -4.39 17.01 -5.19
N SER A 100 -5.49 17.76 -5.21
CA SER A 100 -6.73 17.38 -5.88
C SER A 100 -6.56 17.22 -7.41
N ALA A 101 -5.72 18.05 -8.04
CA ALA A 101 -5.46 17.97 -9.46
C ALA A 101 -4.61 16.73 -9.79
N GLU A 102 -3.58 16.44 -8.98
CA GLU A 102 -2.79 15.22 -9.11
C GLU A 102 -3.62 13.96 -8.87
N HIS A 103 -4.49 13.98 -7.86
CA HIS A 103 -5.43 12.89 -7.61
C HIS A 103 -6.32 12.62 -8.84
N SER A 104 -6.87 13.68 -9.43
CA SER A 104 -7.71 13.58 -10.65
C SER A 104 -6.92 13.09 -11.85
N ARG A 105 -5.68 13.58 -12.02
CA ARG A 105 -4.78 13.17 -13.10
C ARG A 105 -4.42 11.69 -13.01
N VAL A 106 -4.06 11.21 -11.81
CA VAL A 106 -3.55 9.85 -11.61
C VAL A 106 -4.68 8.83 -11.49
N LEU A 107 -5.75 9.14 -10.75
CA LEU A 107 -6.82 8.19 -10.41
C LEU A 107 -8.13 8.41 -11.17
N GLY A 108 -8.27 9.53 -11.88
CA GLY A 108 -9.47 9.84 -12.66
C GLY A 108 -9.62 8.97 -13.90
N HIS A 109 -10.85 8.51 -14.16
CA HIS A 109 -11.22 7.74 -15.35
C HIS A 109 -10.30 6.54 -15.61
N LEU A 110 -9.85 5.87 -14.55
CA LEU A 110 -9.02 4.68 -14.69
C LEU A 110 -9.81 3.51 -15.26
N PRO A 111 -9.19 2.66 -16.09
CA PRO A 111 -9.81 1.44 -16.58
C PRO A 111 -10.16 0.51 -15.40
N TYR A 112 -11.24 -0.26 -15.56
CA TYR A 112 -11.59 -1.31 -14.61
C TYR A 112 -10.74 -2.56 -14.85
N GLY A 113 -10.46 -3.32 -13.79
CA GLY A 113 -9.72 -4.58 -13.88
C GLY A 113 -8.20 -4.43 -14.02
N GLU A 114 -7.57 -5.37 -14.73
CA GLU A 114 -6.13 -5.63 -14.70
C GLU A 114 -5.25 -4.46 -15.19
N GLY A 115 -5.79 -3.60 -16.07
CA GLY A 115 -5.06 -2.44 -16.59
C GLY A 115 -4.89 -1.29 -15.59
N ARG A 116 -5.64 -1.30 -14.48
CA ARG A 116 -5.71 -0.17 -13.54
C ARG A 116 -4.35 0.18 -12.93
N ALA A 117 -3.66 -0.81 -12.37
CA ALA A 117 -2.38 -0.60 -11.70
C ALA A 117 -1.28 -0.14 -12.68
N LYS A 118 -1.24 -0.74 -13.87
CA LYS A 118 -0.28 -0.37 -14.94
C LYS A 118 -0.47 1.08 -15.36
N GLU A 119 -1.71 1.52 -15.50
CA GLU A 119 -2.02 2.90 -15.88
C GLU A 119 -1.64 3.91 -14.79
N ILE A 120 -1.84 3.57 -13.51
CA ILE A 120 -1.39 4.41 -12.38
C ILE A 120 0.13 4.58 -12.43
N ILE A 121 0.89 3.48 -12.54
CA ILE A 121 2.35 3.49 -12.62
C ILE A 121 2.82 4.37 -13.80
N ARG A 122 2.20 4.21 -14.98
CA ARG A 122 2.52 5.01 -16.18
C ARG A 122 2.27 6.50 -15.94
N ARG A 123 1.13 6.89 -15.36
CA ARG A 123 0.79 8.29 -15.08
C ARG A 123 1.72 8.92 -14.05
N LEU A 124 2.24 8.14 -13.12
CA LEU A 124 3.24 8.60 -12.15
C LEU A 124 4.66 8.67 -12.72
N GLY A 125 4.89 8.19 -13.96
CA GLY A 125 6.23 8.06 -14.52
C GLY A 125 7.11 7.07 -13.75
N ALA A 126 6.50 6.15 -13.01
CA ALA A 126 7.20 5.15 -12.20
C ALA A 126 7.58 3.93 -13.04
N SER A 127 8.63 3.22 -12.60
CA SER A 127 9.01 1.95 -13.21
C SER A 127 8.11 0.81 -12.72
N PRO A 128 7.62 -0.08 -13.60
CA PRO A 128 6.86 -1.26 -13.20
C PRO A 128 7.73 -2.37 -12.59
N THR A 129 9.05 -2.28 -12.74
CA THR A 129 10.02 -3.29 -12.29
C THR A 129 11.14 -2.66 -11.48
N CYS A 130 11.74 -3.47 -10.61
CA CYS A 130 12.99 -3.11 -9.95
C CYS A 130 14.12 -3.32 -10.94
N GLN A 131 14.68 -2.22 -11.45
CA GLN A 131 15.98 -2.29 -12.09
C GLN A 131 17.03 -2.54 -10.98
N PRO A 132 17.99 -3.47 -11.20
CA PRO A 132 19.09 -3.71 -10.27
C PRO A 132 19.99 -2.49 -10.09
#